data_AF-W4PZG8-F1
#
_entry.id   AF-W4PZG8-F1
#
_cell.length_a   1.000
_cell.length_b   1.000
_cell.length_c   1.000
_cell.angle_alpha   90.00
_cell.angle_beta   90.00
_cell.angle_gamma   90.00
#
_symmetry.space_group_name_H-M   'P 1'
#
loop_
_entity.id
_entity.type
_entity.pdbx_description
1 polymer ?
#
loop_
_entity_poly.entity_id
_entity_poly.type
_entity_poly.pdbx_seq_one_letter_code
_entity_poly.pdbx_strand_id
1 'polypeptide(L)'
;MKKWGWLVLITALLLLSACGQGVNAPVTGEGDEDMSNSKWDFSAEVDQHDTHLLVSMIVKNNQETQATIDFSSGQKYEIVFIDQDGNEVYRYSDGRMFTMALVHESFEPGETMTFEEEIALEDIPKGVYTVEVQLVLAAIDGEEWTEDGTFVQQVEFEVK
;
A
#
# COMPACT_ATOMS: atom_id res chain seq x y z
N MET A 1 -6.71 13.04 76.35
CA MET A 1 -5.47 13.70 76.82
C MET A 1 -4.28 12.97 76.22
N LYS A 2 -3.31 13.71 75.65
CA LYS A 2 -1.98 13.30 75.11
C LYS A 2 -2.02 12.34 73.89
N LYS A 3 -1.78 12.76 72.61
CA LYS A 3 -0.55 13.28 71.95
C LYS A 3 0.67 12.38 72.19
N TRP A 4 1.53 11.96 71.25
CA TRP A 4 1.78 12.27 69.83
C TRP A 4 3.11 11.56 69.42
N GLY A 5 3.27 11.18 68.16
CA GLY A 5 4.56 10.97 67.45
C GLY A 5 4.64 9.56 66.83
N TRP A 6 5.10 9.29 65.61
CA TRP A 6 5.98 9.98 64.64
C TRP A 6 5.94 9.08 63.37
N LEU A 7 5.47 9.53 62.19
CA LEU A 7 6.24 9.88 60.96
C LEU A 7 7.29 8.85 60.48
N VAL A 8 7.34 8.69 59.14
CA VAL A 8 8.41 8.15 58.22
C VAL A 8 8.06 6.78 57.57
N LEU A 9 7.61 6.69 56.30
CA LEU A 9 8.25 6.86 54.97
C LEU A 9 9.19 5.71 54.51
N ILE A 10 8.94 5.22 53.28
CA ILE A 10 9.90 4.64 52.30
C ILE A 10 10.39 3.21 52.69
N THR A 11 10.41 2.16 51.84
CA THR A 11 10.80 2.03 50.44
C THR A 11 10.38 0.64 49.95
N ALA A 12 9.89 0.57 48.71
CA ALA A 12 10.02 -0.64 47.90
C ALA A 12 11.49 -0.84 47.52
N LEU A 13 12.03 -2.06 47.63
CA LEU A 13 13.06 -2.55 46.71
C LEU A 13 13.36 -4.06 46.87
N LEU A 14 13.13 -4.77 45.76
CA LEU A 14 13.95 -5.83 45.15
C LEU A 14 14.32 -7.09 45.96
N LEU A 15 13.75 -8.21 45.51
CA LEU A 15 14.51 -9.44 45.30
C LEU A 15 14.34 -9.85 43.83
N LEU A 16 15.33 -9.49 43.01
CA LEU A 16 15.57 -10.09 41.70
C LEU A 16 16.28 -11.43 41.94
N SER A 17 15.67 -12.52 41.49
CA SER A 17 16.33 -13.81 41.28
C SER A 17 16.37 -14.09 39.79
N ALA A 18 17.59 -14.18 39.28
CA ALA A 18 17.94 -14.48 37.91
C ALA A 18 17.89 -15.99 37.61
N CYS A 19 17.61 -16.32 36.35
CA CYS A 19 18.13 -17.45 35.54
C CYS A 19 17.84 -17.06 34.07
N GLY A 20 18.66 -17.26 33.05
CA GLY A 20 19.83 -18.12 32.90
C GLY A 20 19.57 -19.15 31.78
N GLN A 21 20.13 -18.87 30.58
CA GLN A 21 20.46 -19.77 29.45
C GLN A 21 19.36 -20.50 28.65
N GLY A 22 19.23 -20.08 27.38
CA GLY A 22 19.62 -20.87 26.21
C GLY A 22 18.87 -22.17 25.91
N VAL A 23 17.91 -22.08 24.98
CA VAL A 23 17.48 -23.19 24.11
C VAL A 23 17.28 -22.64 22.70
N ASN A 24 18.19 -23.02 21.78
CA ASN A 24 17.92 -23.01 20.35
C ASN A 24 16.91 -24.12 20.08
N ALA A 25 15.65 -23.76 19.90
CA ALA A 25 14.73 -24.55 19.11
C ALA A 25 14.81 -24.01 17.68
N PRO A 26 14.89 -24.85 16.63
CA PRO A 26 14.45 -24.40 15.33
C PRO A 26 12.97 -24.09 15.50
N VAL A 27 12.62 -22.80 15.51
CA VAL A 27 11.28 -22.40 15.11
C VAL A 27 11.23 -22.77 13.63
N THR A 28 10.69 -23.96 13.34
CA THR A 28 9.91 -24.15 12.13
C THR A 28 8.88 -23.06 12.16
N GLY A 29 9.18 -21.95 11.47
CA GLY A 29 8.20 -20.98 11.07
C GLY A 29 7.26 -21.67 10.12
N GLU A 30 6.29 -22.40 10.69
CA GLU A 30 4.93 -22.31 10.20
C GLU A 30 4.52 -20.86 10.46
N GLY A 31 4.40 -20.10 9.38
CA GLY A 31 4.07 -18.69 9.37
C GLY A 31 4.36 -18.16 7.97
N ASP A 32 3.39 -17.77 7.17
CA ASP A 32 1.96 -17.73 7.35
C ASP A 32 1.39 -17.99 5.95
N GLU A 33 0.59 -19.04 5.80
CA GLU A 33 -0.40 -19.04 4.73
C GLU A 33 -1.46 -18.01 5.14
N ASP A 34 -1.14 -16.73 5.02
CA ASP A 34 -2.15 -15.71 4.83
C ASP A 34 -2.79 -16.04 3.47
N MET A 35 -3.74 -16.97 3.49
CA MET A 35 -4.78 -17.03 2.48
C MET A 35 -5.56 -15.72 2.63
N SER A 36 -5.02 -14.66 2.02
CA SER A 36 -5.74 -13.41 1.84
C SER A 36 -7.02 -13.75 1.10
N ASN A 37 -8.13 -13.79 1.83
CA ASN A 37 -9.46 -14.04 1.29
C ASN A 37 -10.05 -12.73 0.73
N SER A 38 -9.18 -11.85 0.21
CA SER A 38 -9.55 -10.60 -0.44
C SER A 38 -10.24 -10.91 -1.75
N LYS A 39 -11.38 -10.26 -2.01
CA LYS A 39 -12.12 -10.39 -3.27
C LYS A 39 -11.31 -9.91 -4.48
N TRP A 40 -10.40 -8.99 -4.24
CA TRP A 40 -9.52 -8.40 -5.23
C TRP A 40 -8.08 -8.44 -4.74
N ASP A 41 -7.16 -8.73 -5.65
CA ASP A 41 -5.74 -8.42 -5.46
C ASP A 41 -5.37 -7.25 -6.33
N PHE A 42 -4.55 -6.36 -5.77
CA PHE A 42 -3.94 -5.26 -6.49
C PHE A 42 -2.46 -5.17 -6.12
N SER A 43 -1.61 -5.20 -7.14
CA SER A 43 -0.18 -4.93 -7.00
C SER A 43 0.27 -3.90 -8.03
N ALA A 44 1.32 -3.18 -7.70
CA ALA A 44 2.02 -2.30 -8.62
C ALA A 44 3.49 -2.72 -8.68
N GLU A 45 4.03 -2.76 -9.88
CA GLU A 45 5.43 -3.04 -10.16
C GLU A 45 6.01 -1.88 -10.97
N VAL A 46 7.29 -1.57 -10.74
CA VAL A 46 8.00 -0.53 -11.49
C VAL A 46 9.26 -1.11 -12.10
N ASP A 47 9.47 -0.87 -13.39
CA ASP A 47 10.69 -1.22 -14.11
C ASP A 47 11.32 0.03 -14.72
N GLN A 48 12.58 0.29 -14.35
CA GLN A 48 13.27 1.49 -14.77
C GLN A 48 14.12 1.22 -16.00
N HIS A 49 13.81 1.93 -17.08
CA HIS A 49 14.62 2.01 -18.29
C HIS A 49 15.42 3.33 -18.32
N ASP A 50 16.29 3.48 -19.32
CA ASP A 50 17.22 4.61 -19.42
C ASP A 50 16.52 5.99 -19.42
N THR A 51 15.32 6.08 -20.01
CA THR A 51 14.62 7.37 -20.20
C THR A 51 13.23 7.42 -19.55
N HIS A 52 12.71 6.29 -19.08
CA HIS A 52 11.35 6.19 -18.58
C HIS A 52 11.24 5.10 -17.49
N LEU A 53 10.23 5.25 -16.65
CA LEU A 53 9.77 4.23 -15.71
C LEU A 53 8.51 3.58 -16.29
N LEU A 54 8.51 2.27 -16.44
CA LEU A 54 7.30 1.51 -16.73
C LEU A 54 6.62 1.15 -15.41
N VAL A 55 5.37 1.57 -15.23
CA VAL A 55 4.55 1.22 -14.07
C VAL A 55 3.47 0.24 -14.51
N SER A 56 3.50 -0.97 -13.95
CA SER A 56 2.52 -2.03 -14.22
C SER A 56 1.59 -2.21 -13.03
N MET A 57 0.30 -1.98 -13.23
CA MET A 57 -0.78 -2.11 -12.25
C MET A 57 -1.56 -3.39 -12.52
N ILE A 58 -1.42 -4.37 -11.65
CA ILE A 58 -1.99 -5.70 -11.84
C ILE A 58 -3.20 -5.84 -10.93
N VAL A 59 -4.36 -6.09 -11.53
CA VAL A 59 -5.64 -6.27 -10.84
C VAL A 59 -6.15 -7.67 -11.10
N LYS A 60 -6.51 -8.39 -10.04
CA LYS A 60 -7.06 -9.74 -10.15
C LYS A 60 -8.36 -9.89 -9.39
N ASN A 61 -9.35 -10.47 -10.06
CA ASN A 61 -10.60 -10.89 -9.42
C ASN A 61 -10.43 -12.28 -8.79
N ASN A 62 -10.43 -12.37 -7.47
CA ASN A 62 -10.33 -13.64 -6.74
C ASN A 62 -11.70 -14.30 -6.46
N GLN A 63 -12.79 -13.68 -6.91
CA GLN A 63 -14.13 -14.19 -6.67
C GLN A 63 -14.47 -15.33 -7.63
N GLU A 64 -15.48 -16.13 -7.26
CA GLU A 64 -16.01 -17.21 -8.12
C GLU A 64 -16.97 -16.70 -9.20
N THR A 65 -17.28 -15.39 -9.19
CA THR A 65 -18.20 -14.73 -10.12
C THR A 65 -17.51 -13.57 -10.84
N GLN A 66 -17.99 -13.26 -12.03
CA GLN A 66 -17.61 -12.04 -12.73
C GLN A 66 -17.91 -10.82 -11.83
N ALA A 67 -17.01 -9.85 -11.85
CA ALA A 67 -17.18 -8.57 -11.17
C ALA A 67 -16.70 -7.42 -12.06
N THR A 68 -17.21 -6.22 -11.82
CA THR A 68 -16.91 -5.02 -12.61
C THR A 68 -16.33 -3.92 -11.74
N ILE A 69 -15.23 -3.31 -12.18
CA ILE A 69 -14.70 -2.07 -11.61
C ILE A 69 -15.17 -0.92 -12.48
N ASP A 70 -15.86 0.03 -11.86
CA ASP A 70 -16.41 1.21 -12.52
C ASP A 70 -15.51 2.43 -12.28
N PHE A 71 -15.27 3.21 -13.33
CA PHE A 71 -14.54 4.48 -13.27
C PHE A 71 -15.45 5.63 -13.69
N SER A 72 -15.32 6.77 -13.02
CA SER A 72 -16.16 7.95 -13.27
C SER A 72 -15.77 8.74 -14.53
N SER A 73 -14.59 8.47 -15.07
CA SER A 73 -14.03 9.13 -16.25
C SER A 73 -13.03 8.21 -16.96
N GLY A 74 -12.38 8.72 -18.01
CA GLY A 74 -11.24 8.05 -18.63
C GLY A 74 -10.00 7.94 -17.73
N GLN A 75 -9.95 8.63 -16.59
CA GLN A 75 -8.90 8.45 -15.59
C GLN A 75 -9.18 7.18 -14.79
N LYS A 76 -8.43 6.11 -15.07
CA LYS A 76 -8.55 4.83 -14.35
C LYS A 76 -7.63 4.73 -13.14
N TYR A 77 -6.52 5.45 -13.17
CA TYR A 77 -5.49 5.41 -12.14
C TYR A 77 -4.91 6.80 -11.88
N GLU A 78 -4.22 6.92 -10.76
CA GLU A 78 -3.38 8.03 -10.36
C GLU A 78 -2.02 7.47 -9.96
N ILE A 79 -0.96 8.16 -10.35
CA ILE A 79 0.42 7.81 -10.01
C ILE A 79 1.09 9.08 -9.50
N VAL A 80 1.65 9.01 -8.30
CA VAL A 80 2.28 10.16 -7.64
C VAL A 80 3.69 9.77 -7.22
N PHE A 81 4.69 10.60 -7.52
CA PHE A 81 6.04 10.39 -7.03
C PHE A 81 6.31 11.34 -5.86
N ILE A 82 6.77 10.77 -4.75
CA ILE A 82 7.05 11.46 -3.50
C ILE A 82 8.55 11.32 -3.21
N ASP A 83 9.25 12.44 -3.01
CA ASP A 83 10.66 12.43 -2.65
C ASP A 83 10.88 12.06 -1.17
N GLN A 84 12.14 11.90 -0.75
CA GLN A 84 12.48 11.54 0.64
C GLN A 84 12.12 12.61 1.67
N ASP A 85 11.92 13.86 1.24
CA ASP A 85 11.47 14.97 2.09
C ASP A 85 9.94 15.01 2.21
N GLY A 86 9.22 14.13 1.51
CA GLY A 86 7.77 14.04 1.49
C GLY A 86 7.10 15.00 0.49
N ASN A 87 7.85 15.57 -0.44
CA ASN A 87 7.30 16.44 -1.47
C ASN A 87 6.83 15.63 -2.68
N GLU A 88 5.66 15.99 -3.18
CA GLU A 88 5.19 15.54 -4.49
C GLU A 88 5.99 16.21 -5.60
N VAL A 89 6.62 15.40 -6.46
CA VAL A 89 7.43 15.88 -7.59
C VAL A 89 6.81 15.55 -8.95
N TYR A 90 5.85 14.63 -8.97
CA TYR A 90 5.13 14.22 -10.16
C TYR A 90 3.74 13.72 -9.79
N ARG A 91 2.75 14.05 -10.64
CA ARG A 91 1.39 13.51 -10.59
C ARG A 91 0.93 13.20 -12.01
N TYR A 92 0.41 12.00 -12.21
CA TYR A 92 -0.06 11.54 -13.51
C TYR A 92 -1.13 12.45 -14.10
N SER A 93 -2.10 12.87 -13.29
CA SER A 93 -3.21 13.72 -13.75
C SER A 93 -2.82 15.17 -14.05
N ASP A 94 -1.62 15.63 -13.67
CA ASP A 94 -1.21 17.01 -13.89
C ASP A 94 -1.11 17.33 -15.38
N GLY A 95 -1.84 18.37 -15.80
CA GLY A 95 -1.88 18.81 -17.20
C GLY A 95 -2.61 17.86 -18.17
N ARG A 96 -3.16 16.73 -17.69
CA ARG A 96 -3.94 15.80 -18.50
C ARG A 96 -5.44 16.15 -18.48
N MET A 97 -6.12 15.88 -19.59
CA MET A 97 -7.57 15.96 -19.69
C MET A 97 -8.13 14.56 -19.93
N PHE A 98 -9.13 14.17 -19.14
CA PHE A 98 -9.79 12.88 -19.24
C PHE A 98 -11.19 13.02 -19.81
N THR A 99 -11.64 12.03 -20.58
CA THR A 99 -13.02 12.01 -21.08
C THR A 99 -14.00 11.78 -19.94
N MET A 100 -15.04 12.61 -19.85
CA MET A 100 -16.10 12.48 -18.85
C MET A 100 -17.13 11.43 -19.29
N ALA A 101 -16.71 10.18 -19.34
CA ALA A 101 -17.55 9.03 -19.65
C ALA A 101 -17.29 7.92 -18.64
N LEU A 102 -18.36 7.28 -18.16
CA LEU A 102 -18.25 6.11 -17.31
C LEU A 102 -17.54 4.99 -18.06
N VAL A 103 -16.60 4.34 -17.39
CA VAL A 103 -15.87 3.17 -17.91
C VAL A 103 -16.15 1.99 -17.01
N HIS A 104 -16.41 0.84 -17.61
CA HIS A 104 -16.75 -0.40 -16.92
C HIS A 104 -15.75 -1.47 -17.35
N GLU A 105 -14.86 -1.90 -16.45
CA GLU A 105 -13.92 -2.98 -16.70
C GLU A 105 -14.44 -4.25 -16.03
N SER A 106 -14.78 -5.26 -16.84
CA SER A 106 -15.35 -6.53 -16.36
C SER A 106 -14.28 -7.60 -16.25
N PHE A 107 -14.20 -8.26 -15.11
CA PHE A 107 -13.23 -9.30 -14.80
C PHE A 107 -13.95 -10.62 -14.58
N GLU A 108 -13.66 -11.62 -15.40
CA GLU A 108 -14.10 -13.00 -15.19
C GLU A 108 -13.50 -13.58 -13.89
N PRO A 109 -14.06 -14.68 -13.34
CA PRO A 109 -13.49 -15.35 -12.18
C PRO A 109 -12.01 -15.73 -12.38
N GLY A 110 -11.13 -15.24 -11.51
CA GLY A 110 -9.69 -15.47 -11.60
C GLY A 110 -8.96 -14.64 -12.67
N GLU A 111 -9.67 -13.79 -13.42
CA GLU A 111 -9.06 -12.95 -14.44
C GLU A 111 -8.10 -11.93 -13.81
N THR A 112 -6.99 -11.71 -14.52
CA THR A 112 -6.01 -10.67 -14.20
C THR A 112 -5.90 -9.72 -15.39
N MET A 113 -6.05 -8.42 -15.14
CA MET A 113 -5.72 -7.39 -16.11
C MET A 113 -4.55 -6.56 -15.61
N THR A 114 -3.72 -6.13 -16.56
CA THR A 114 -2.60 -5.23 -16.31
C THR A 114 -2.85 -3.91 -17.01
N PHE A 115 -2.80 -2.81 -16.27
CA PHE A 115 -2.68 -1.47 -16.83
C PHE A 115 -1.21 -1.07 -16.81
N GLU A 116 -0.74 -0.40 -17.86
CA GLU A 116 0.66 0.03 -17.99
C GLU A 116 0.73 1.53 -18.28
N GLU A 117 1.63 2.23 -17.61
CA GLU A 117 1.96 3.63 -17.87
C GLU A 117 3.48 3.79 -17.99
N GLU A 118 3.92 4.42 -19.07
CA GLU A 118 5.31 4.86 -19.24
C GLU A 118 5.45 6.31 -18.79
N ILE A 119 6.32 6.55 -17.81
CA ILE A 119 6.58 7.89 -17.25
C ILE A 119 7.98 8.33 -17.64
N ALA A 120 8.09 9.39 -18.42
CA ALA A 120 9.38 9.98 -18.78
C ALA A 120 10.10 10.50 -17.53
N LEU A 121 11.40 10.17 -17.39
CA LEU A 121 12.22 10.57 -16.25
C LEU A 121 13.08 11.82 -16.53
N GLU A 122 12.97 12.43 -17.72
CA GLU A 122 13.87 13.51 -18.15
C GLU A 122 13.83 14.76 -17.25
N ASP A 123 12.65 15.09 -16.73
CA ASP A 123 12.43 16.25 -15.85
C ASP A 123 12.41 15.87 -14.36
N ILE A 124 12.65 14.60 -14.03
CA ILE A 124 12.65 14.10 -12.66
C ILE A 124 14.10 14.07 -12.15
N PRO A 125 14.43 14.80 -11.07
CA PRO A 125 15.78 14.78 -10.51
C PRO A 125 16.22 13.37 -10.12
N LYS A 126 17.55 13.17 -10.08
CA LYS A 126 18.11 11.92 -9.54
C LYS A 126 17.87 11.85 -8.05
N GLY A 127 17.48 10.68 -7.55
CA GLY A 127 17.13 10.49 -6.14
C GLY A 127 16.27 9.25 -5.91
N VAL A 128 15.96 9.01 -4.65
CA VAL A 128 15.05 7.94 -4.23
C VAL A 128 13.65 8.53 -4.07
N TYR A 129 12.66 7.81 -4.59
CA TYR A 129 11.26 8.20 -4.60
C TYR A 129 10.37 7.05 -4.15
N THR A 130 9.25 7.39 -3.52
CA THR A 130 8.11 6.49 -3.37
C THR A 130 7.13 6.78 -4.50
N VAL A 131 6.80 5.78 -5.29
CA VAL A 131 5.69 5.81 -6.25
C VAL A 131 4.45 5.32 -5.54
N GLU A 132 3.48 6.21 -5.33
CA GLU A 132 2.14 5.85 -4.91
C GLU A 132 1.27 5.63 -6.15
N VAL A 133 0.66 4.46 -6.24
CA VAL A 133 -0.19 4.04 -7.35
C VAL A 133 -1.58 3.72 -6.81
N GLN A 134 -2.61 4.31 -7.40
CA GLN A 134 -3.99 4.11 -7.00
C GLN A 134 -4.89 3.88 -8.22
N LEU A 135 -5.85 2.95 -8.14
CA LEU A 135 -6.99 2.96 -9.06
C LEU A 135 -8.06 3.97 -8.60
N VAL A 136 -8.51 4.81 -9.53
CA VAL A 136 -9.50 5.88 -9.27
C VAL A 136 -10.91 5.37 -9.56
N LEU A 137 -11.28 4.33 -8.83
CA LEU A 137 -12.58 3.69 -8.95
C LEU A 137 -13.72 4.55 -8.41
N ALA A 138 -14.88 4.42 -9.04
CA ALA A 138 -16.14 5.03 -8.63
C ALA A 138 -17.02 4.03 -7.87
N ALA A 139 -17.02 2.77 -8.30
CA ALA A 139 -17.82 1.70 -7.72
C ALA A 139 -17.23 0.32 -8.11
N ILE A 140 -17.66 -0.71 -7.39
CA ILE A 140 -17.51 -2.12 -7.80
C ILE A 140 -18.91 -2.72 -7.89
N ASP A 141 -19.23 -3.33 -9.03
CA ASP A 141 -20.57 -3.85 -9.34
C ASP A 141 -21.70 -2.81 -9.13
N GLY A 142 -21.41 -1.53 -9.42
CA GLY A 142 -22.34 -0.42 -9.22
C GLY A 142 -22.57 0.00 -7.76
N GLU A 143 -21.85 -0.59 -6.80
CA GLU A 143 -21.88 -0.25 -5.38
C GLU A 143 -20.61 0.49 -4.94
N GLU A 144 -20.73 1.40 -3.97
CA GLU A 144 -19.58 2.10 -3.40
C GLU A 144 -18.62 1.10 -2.74
N TRP A 145 -17.34 1.18 -3.10
CA TRP A 145 -16.31 0.35 -2.50
C TRP A 145 -15.88 0.93 -1.15
N THR A 146 -15.87 0.10 -0.11
CA THR A 146 -15.64 0.54 1.28
C THR A 146 -14.41 -0.06 1.94
N GLU A 147 -13.70 -0.97 1.25
CA GLU A 147 -12.42 -1.50 1.75
C GLU A 147 -11.31 -0.52 1.34
N ASP A 148 -11.09 0.47 2.21
CA ASP A 148 -10.07 1.50 2.01
C ASP A 148 -8.68 0.88 1.81
N GLY A 149 -7.96 1.36 0.79
CA GLY A 149 -6.58 0.98 0.52
C GLY A 149 -6.38 -0.28 -0.32
N THR A 150 -7.43 -1.07 -0.63
CA THR A 150 -7.29 -2.28 -1.48
C THR A 150 -6.62 -1.98 -2.82
N PHE A 151 -6.95 -0.85 -3.43
CA PHE A 151 -6.44 -0.44 -4.73
C PHE A 151 -5.40 0.68 -4.65
N VAL A 152 -4.58 0.67 -3.59
CA VAL A 152 -3.46 1.59 -3.37
C VAL A 152 -2.21 0.77 -3.10
N GLN A 153 -1.11 1.12 -3.75
CA GLN A 153 0.20 0.51 -3.54
C GLN A 153 1.29 1.58 -3.50
N GLN A 154 2.35 1.30 -2.75
CA GLN A 154 3.54 2.14 -2.71
C GLN A 154 4.76 1.30 -3.06
N VAL A 155 5.57 1.81 -3.99
CA VAL A 155 6.79 1.15 -4.47
C VAL A 155 7.94 2.13 -4.43
N GLU A 156 9.04 1.78 -3.76
CA GLU A 156 10.25 2.60 -3.78
C GLU A 156 11.06 2.34 -5.05
N PHE A 157 11.60 3.41 -5.65
CA PHE A 157 12.57 3.31 -6.76
C PHE A 157 13.60 4.44 -6.72
N GLU A 158 14.72 4.26 -7.42
CA GLU A 158 15.80 5.25 -7.51
C GLU A 158 15.97 5.73 -8.95
N VAL A 159 15.85 7.03 -9.18
CA VAL A 159 16.22 7.68 -10.44
C VAL A 159 17.74 7.83 -10.52
N LYS A 160 18.38 7.17 -11.51
CA LYS A 160 19.84 7.04 -11.63
C LYS A 160 20.55 8.09 -12.47
#